data_AF-A0A9C9Q4D9-F1
#
_entry.id   AF-A0A9C9Q4D9-F1
#
_cell.length_a   1.000
_cell.length_b   1.000
_cell.length_c   1.000
_cell.angle_alpha   90.00
_cell.angle_beta   90.00
_cell.angle_gamma   90.00
#
_symmetry.space_group_name_H-M   'P 1'
#
loop_
_entity.id
_entity.type
_entity.pdbx_description
1 polymer ?
#
loop_
_entity_poly.entity_id
_entity_poly.type
_entity_poly.pdbx_seq_one_letter_code
_entity_poly.pdbx_strand_id
1 'polypeptide(L)'
;MSSVTSLFSYRKYWASRLGTAPELPMSREEMDNLGWDSCDVILVTGDAYVDHPSFGMAVIGRVLEAQGFRVGIISQPDWNDVEDFRRLGRPNLFFGVTGGNMDSMVNRYTAERKPRSDDAYTPHGAGGKRPDRSVIVYSQRAREAYKDVPLSIGGIEASLRRIAHYDYWSDKVRRSVLMDAKADLLVYGNAERQIVEIAHRLARREPMSGIHDVRGTAFM
;
A
#
# COMPACT_ATOMS: atom_id res chain seq x y z
N MET A 1 -11.83 -24.98 -14.87
CA MET A 1 -11.21 -24.17 -13.79
C MET A 1 -9.78 -23.91 -14.21
N SER A 2 -9.39 -22.65 -14.43
CA SER A 2 -7.99 -22.31 -14.70
C SER A 2 -7.11 -22.79 -13.54
N SER A 3 -6.02 -23.49 -13.82
CA SER A 3 -5.07 -23.91 -12.78
C SER A 3 -4.48 -22.67 -12.11
N VAL A 4 -4.48 -22.65 -10.78
CA VAL A 4 -3.94 -21.52 -10.01
C VAL A 4 -2.46 -21.36 -10.36
N THR A 5 -2.09 -20.21 -10.91
CA THR A 5 -0.68 -19.92 -11.21
C THR A 5 0.14 -19.95 -9.91
N SER A 6 1.26 -20.65 -9.92
CA SER A 6 2.15 -20.71 -8.77
C SER A 6 2.78 -19.34 -8.55
N LEU A 7 2.91 -18.91 -7.28
CA LEU A 7 3.50 -17.62 -6.92
C LEU A 7 4.91 -17.46 -7.51
N PHE A 8 5.66 -18.57 -7.60
CA PHE A 8 7.04 -18.60 -8.06
C PHE A 8 7.18 -19.00 -9.54
N SER A 9 6.08 -19.22 -10.27
CA SER A 9 6.14 -19.58 -11.70
C SER A 9 6.15 -18.38 -12.64
N TYR A 10 5.92 -17.17 -12.12
CA TYR A 10 5.98 -15.96 -12.94
C TYR A 10 7.40 -15.71 -13.44
N ARG A 11 7.53 -15.39 -14.74
CA ARG A 11 8.79 -14.85 -15.27
C ARG A 11 9.05 -13.52 -14.57
N LYS A 12 10.20 -13.41 -13.89
CA LYS A 12 10.59 -12.17 -13.21
C LYS A 12 10.57 -10.98 -14.18
N TYR A 13 10.14 -9.85 -13.65
CA TYR A 13 10.13 -8.58 -14.36
C TYR A 13 11.56 -8.13 -14.67
N TRP A 14 11.72 -7.26 -15.68
CA TRP A 14 13.03 -6.94 -16.27
C TRP A 14 14.02 -6.37 -15.25
N ALA A 15 13.53 -5.67 -14.23
CA ALA A 15 14.38 -4.99 -13.25
C ALA A 15 15.05 -5.97 -12.28
N SER A 16 14.72 -7.27 -12.32
CA SER A 16 15.48 -8.30 -11.58
C SER A 16 16.98 -8.32 -11.93
N ARG A 17 17.37 -7.79 -13.10
CA ARG A 17 18.78 -7.66 -13.51
C ARG A 17 19.57 -6.64 -12.68
N LEU A 18 18.89 -5.77 -11.95
CA LEU A 18 19.50 -4.76 -11.06
C LEU A 18 19.83 -5.32 -9.67
N GLY A 19 19.43 -6.56 -9.38
CA GLY A 19 19.56 -7.16 -8.05
C GLY A 19 18.46 -6.72 -7.09
N THR A 20 18.65 -7.00 -5.80
CA THR A 20 17.76 -6.63 -4.71
C THR A 20 18.38 -5.50 -3.89
N ALA A 21 17.57 -4.57 -3.41
CA ALA A 21 18.02 -3.51 -2.53
C ALA A 21 18.28 -4.06 -1.10
N PRO A 22 19.31 -3.58 -0.38
CA PRO A 22 19.52 -3.93 1.03
C PRO A 22 18.29 -3.62 1.89
N GLU A 23 17.70 -2.44 1.71
CA GLU A 23 16.39 -2.02 2.19
C GLU A 23 15.61 -1.35 1.04
N LEU A 24 14.28 -1.34 1.11
CA LEU A 24 13.48 -0.63 0.10
C LEU A 24 13.71 0.88 0.20
N PRO A 25 14.01 1.60 -0.90
CA PRO A 25 14.32 3.01 -0.86
C PRO A 25 13.11 3.86 -0.44
N MET A 26 13.37 4.81 0.45
CA MET A 26 12.46 5.81 0.97
C MET A 26 12.73 7.21 0.44
N SER A 27 13.89 7.44 -0.20
CA SER A 27 14.30 8.73 -0.77
C SER A 27 14.86 8.60 -2.19
N ARG A 28 15.00 9.74 -2.90
CA ARG A 28 15.70 9.78 -4.20
C ARG A 28 17.17 9.40 -4.10
N GLU A 29 17.85 9.86 -3.06
CA GLU A 29 19.26 9.54 -2.83
C GLU A 29 19.48 8.03 -2.67
N GLU A 30 18.60 7.34 -1.93
CA GLU A 30 18.65 5.88 -1.81
C GLU A 30 18.38 5.18 -3.16
N MET A 31 17.48 5.72 -3.99
CA MET A 31 17.27 5.21 -5.35
C MET A 31 18.50 5.42 -6.24
N ASP A 32 19.16 6.57 -6.14
CA ASP A 32 20.37 6.89 -6.91
C ASP A 32 21.51 5.93 -6.53
N ASN A 33 21.67 5.61 -5.23
CA ASN A 33 22.61 4.60 -4.75
C ASN A 33 22.33 3.19 -5.30
N LEU A 34 21.06 2.88 -5.60
CA LEU A 34 20.64 1.64 -6.24
C LEU A 34 20.72 1.71 -7.78
N GLY A 35 21.04 2.88 -8.35
CA GLY A 35 21.03 3.12 -9.79
C GLY A 35 19.61 3.11 -10.40
N TRP A 36 18.58 3.46 -9.63
CA TRP A 36 17.18 3.44 -10.04
C TRP A 36 16.71 4.84 -10.43
N ASP A 37 16.26 5.02 -11.67
CA ASP A 37 15.62 6.26 -12.14
C ASP A 37 14.17 6.45 -11.64
N SER A 38 13.51 5.34 -11.30
CA SER A 38 12.09 5.28 -10.98
C SER A 38 11.75 3.99 -10.22
N CYS A 39 10.66 4.01 -9.45
CA CYS A 39 10.07 2.81 -8.89
C CYS A 39 9.01 2.26 -9.84
N ASP A 40 8.85 0.94 -9.91
CA ASP A 40 7.74 0.32 -10.60
C ASP A 40 6.48 0.33 -9.72
N VAL A 41 6.66 0.08 -8.43
CA VAL A 41 5.60 0.16 -7.41
C VAL A 41 6.07 1.05 -6.27
N ILE A 42 5.20 1.92 -5.78
CA ILE A 42 5.44 2.68 -4.54
C ILE A 42 4.41 2.27 -3.51
N LEU A 43 4.88 1.80 -2.36
CA LEU A 43 4.03 1.48 -1.21
C LEU A 43 3.92 2.69 -0.28
N VAL A 44 2.72 3.02 0.19
CA VAL A 44 2.49 4.07 1.19
C VAL A 44 1.92 3.43 2.45
N THR A 45 2.51 3.71 3.60
CA THR A 45 2.15 3.08 4.88
C THR A 45 2.01 4.08 6.02
N GLY A 46 1.08 3.80 6.94
CA GLY A 46 0.88 4.57 8.17
C GLY A 46 1.81 4.21 9.32
N ASP A 47 2.59 3.14 9.19
CA ASP A 47 3.64 2.77 10.15
C ASP A 47 5.01 3.24 9.67
N ALA A 48 5.96 3.29 10.60
CA ALA A 48 7.39 3.25 10.30
C ALA A 48 7.72 2.07 9.36
N TYR A 49 8.64 2.30 8.42
CA TYR A 49 9.23 1.20 7.68
C TYR A 49 10.26 0.48 8.55
N VAL A 50 9.95 -0.78 8.86
CA VAL A 50 10.87 -1.75 9.44
C VAL A 50 10.85 -2.96 8.52
N ASP A 51 12.00 -3.31 7.96
CA ASP A 51 12.09 -4.42 7.00
C ASP A 51 12.08 -5.78 7.70
N HIS A 52 10.93 -6.14 8.25
CA HIS A 52 10.75 -7.34 9.07
C HIS A 52 9.44 -8.06 8.69
N PRO A 53 9.39 -9.41 8.72
CA PRO A 53 8.19 -10.17 8.34
C PRO A 53 6.95 -9.91 9.21
N SER A 54 7.09 -9.28 10.38
CA SER A 54 5.95 -8.83 11.19
C SER A 54 5.27 -7.56 10.64
N PHE A 55 5.84 -6.94 9.61
CA PHE A 55 5.37 -5.72 8.98
C PHE A 55 4.81 -6.06 7.59
N GLY A 56 3.48 -6.00 7.43
CA GLY A 56 2.81 -6.51 6.22
C GLY A 56 3.23 -5.80 4.93
N MET A 57 3.41 -4.49 4.98
CA MET A 57 3.97 -3.69 3.87
C MET A 57 5.40 -4.09 3.49
N ALA A 58 6.24 -4.47 4.46
CA ALA A 58 7.59 -4.95 4.19
C ALA A 58 7.54 -6.31 3.46
N VAL A 59 6.69 -7.24 3.93
CA VAL A 59 6.46 -8.52 3.24
C VAL A 59 5.98 -8.29 1.80
N ILE A 60 4.99 -7.43 1.60
CA ILE A 60 4.47 -7.13 0.25
C ILE A 60 5.55 -6.50 -0.63
N GLY A 61 6.33 -5.56 -0.09
CA GLY A 61 7.43 -4.94 -0.82
C GLY A 61 8.49 -5.95 -1.26
N ARG A 62 8.92 -6.84 -0.36
CA ARG A 62 9.89 -7.90 -0.66
C ARG A 62 9.33 -8.97 -1.59
N VAL A 63 8.04 -9.31 -1.49
CA VAL A 63 7.38 -10.21 -2.43
C VAL A 63 7.38 -9.63 -3.84
N LEU A 64 7.08 -8.34 -4.00
CA LEU A 64 7.14 -7.66 -5.30
C LEU A 64 8.58 -7.54 -5.83
N GLU A 65 9.55 -7.21 -4.97
CA GLU A 65 10.95 -7.17 -5.36
C GLU A 65 11.47 -8.55 -5.80
N ALA A 66 11.08 -9.62 -5.11
CA ALA A 66 11.42 -10.99 -5.49
C ALA A 66 10.88 -11.38 -6.89
N GLN A 67 9.81 -10.72 -7.34
CA GLN A 67 9.25 -10.83 -8.70
C GLN A 67 9.97 -9.96 -9.72
N GLY A 68 11.00 -9.21 -9.31
CA GLY A 68 11.84 -8.39 -10.17
C GLY A 68 11.37 -6.96 -10.39
N PHE A 69 10.46 -6.45 -9.54
CA PHE A 69 10.00 -5.06 -9.59
C PHE A 69 10.89 -4.16 -8.71
N ARG A 70 11.10 -2.91 -9.13
CA ARG A 70 11.68 -1.88 -8.27
C ARG A 70 10.61 -1.33 -7.35
N VAL A 71 10.77 -1.52 -6.05
CA VAL A 71 9.74 -1.14 -5.07
C VAL A 71 10.30 -0.07 -4.14
N GLY A 72 9.63 1.08 -4.07
CA GLY A 72 9.93 2.12 -3.09
C GLY A 72 8.87 2.17 -2.00
N ILE A 73 9.20 2.76 -0.85
CA ILE A 73 8.26 2.91 0.27
C ILE A 73 8.21 4.33 0.84
N ILE A 74 6.98 4.84 0.97
CA ILE A 74 6.66 6.10 1.62
C ILE A 74 6.05 5.78 2.99
N SER A 75 6.90 5.85 4.01
CA SER A 75 6.55 5.60 5.41
C SER A 75 6.14 6.89 6.10
N GLN A 76 4.97 6.89 6.74
CA GLN A 76 4.40 8.00 7.53
C GLN A 76 4.56 9.38 6.87
N PRO A 77 4.11 9.56 5.61
CA PRO A 77 4.17 10.87 4.97
C PRO A 77 3.32 11.89 5.73
N ASP A 78 3.76 13.15 5.75
CA ASP A 78 2.91 14.25 6.17
C ASP A 78 1.73 14.38 5.19
N TRP A 79 0.54 14.02 5.65
CA TRP A 79 -0.66 14.09 4.82
C TRP A 79 -1.18 15.50 4.60
N ASN A 80 -0.53 16.53 5.15
CA ASN A 80 -0.83 17.93 4.84
C ASN A 80 -0.05 18.44 3.63
N ASP A 81 1.03 17.74 3.24
CA ASP A 81 1.87 18.09 2.11
C ASP A 81 1.83 16.99 1.03
N VAL A 82 1.43 17.36 -0.18
CA VAL A 82 1.41 16.43 -1.32
C VAL A 82 2.83 16.08 -1.79
N GLU A 83 3.83 16.92 -1.52
CA GLU A 83 5.22 16.68 -1.94
C GLU A 83 5.83 15.44 -1.28
N ASP A 84 5.40 15.10 -0.06
CA ASP A 84 5.79 13.86 0.62
C ASP A 84 5.37 12.61 -0.17
N PHE A 85 4.26 12.69 -0.92
CA PHE A 85 3.78 11.61 -1.81
C PHE A 85 4.47 11.65 -3.18
N ARG A 86 5.19 12.73 -3.50
CA ARG A 86 6.00 12.89 -4.72
C ARG A 86 7.48 12.58 -4.51
N ARG A 87 7.93 12.34 -3.27
CA ARG A 87 9.36 12.17 -2.93
C ARG A 87 10.07 11.03 -3.70
N LEU A 88 9.36 9.97 -4.07
CA LEU A 88 9.87 8.87 -4.91
C LEU A 88 9.43 8.97 -6.39
N GLY A 89 8.80 10.08 -6.76
CA GLY A 89 8.26 10.33 -8.09
C GLY A 89 7.03 9.51 -8.44
N ARG A 90 6.78 9.44 -9.75
CA ARG A 90 5.69 8.66 -10.34
C ARG A 90 6.11 7.18 -10.42
N PRO A 91 5.31 6.23 -9.91
CA PRO A 91 5.57 4.82 -10.12
C PRO A 91 5.18 4.41 -11.54
N ASN A 92 5.88 3.42 -12.11
CA ASN A 92 5.61 2.94 -13.47
C ASN A 92 4.34 2.10 -13.58
N LEU A 93 3.94 1.42 -12.49
CA LEU A 93 2.79 0.50 -12.48
C LEU A 93 1.66 1.00 -11.59
N PHE A 94 1.88 1.15 -10.28
CA PHE A 94 0.81 1.56 -9.36
C PHE A 94 1.33 2.03 -7.99
N PHE A 95 0.45 2.70 -7.25
CA PHE A 95 0.59 2.92 -5.80
C PHE A 95 -0.13 1.82 -5.01
N GLY A 96 0.53 1.27 -3.99
CA GLY A 96 -0.08 0.39 -3.00
C GLY A 96 -0.22 1.10 -1.64
N VAL A 97 -1.43 1.28 -1.12
CA VAL A 97 -1.65 2.05 0.13
C VAL A 97 -2.19 1.17 1.25
N THR A 98 -1.63 1.30 2.46
CA THR A 98 -2.08 0.62 3.68
C THR A 98 -2.09 1.57 4.88
N GLY A 99 -3.00 1.33 5.83
CA GLY A 99 -3.03 2.04 7.11
C GLY A 99 -1.91 1.62 8.09
N GLY A 100 -1.24 0.51 7.79
CA GLY A 100 -0.21 -0.12 8.63
C GLY A 100 -0.65 -1.50 9.15
N ASN A 101 0.06 -1.96 10.17
CA ASN A 101 -0.13 -3.22 10.89
C ASN A 101 -1.32 -3.16 11.87
N MET A 102 -1.81 -1.98 12.17
CA MET A 102 -2.99 -1.76 12.99
C MET A 102 -3.91 -0.73 12.34
N ASP A 103 -5.20 -0.82 12.63
CA ASP A 103 -6.17 0.18 12.22
C ASP A 103 -5.80 1.56 12.77
N SER A 104 -5.80 2.60 11.92
CA SER A 104 -5.39 3.95 12.31
C SER A 104 -6.23 4.54 13.45
N MET A 105 -7.53 4.21 13.52
CA MET A 105 -8.39 4.68 14.59
C MET A 105 -8.09 3.97 15.91
N VAL A 106 -7.86 2.66 15.88
CA VAL A 106 -7.49 1.88 17.08
C VAL A 106 -6.10 2.27 17.59
N ASN A 107 -5.20 2.65 16.68
CA ASN A 107 -3.88 3.15 17.05
C ASN A 107 -3.97 4.50 17.76
N ARG A 108 -4.83 5.40 17.27
CA ARG A 108 -4.93 6.75 17.83
C ARG A 108 -5.83 6.86 19.05
N TYR A 109 -6.81 5.98 19.21
CA TYR A 109 -7.83 6.10 20.24
C TYR A 109 -7.98 4.83 21.10
N THR A 110 -8.34 5.02 22.37
CA THR A 110 -8.81 3.93 23.23
C THR A 110 -10.24 3.51 22.86
N ALA A 111 -10.71 2.38 23.41
CA ALA A 111 -12.10 1.94 23.25
C ALA A 111 -13.12 3.00 23.77
N GLU A 112 -12.73 3.83 24.73
CA GLU A 112 -13.51 4.96 25.23
C GLU A 112 -13.38 6.23 24.36
N ARG A 113 -12.78 6.13 23.18
CA ARG A 113 -12.52 7.25 22.23
C ARG A 113 -11.60 8.34 22.79
N LYS A 114 -10.77 8.04 23.79
CA LYS A 114 -9.73 8.96 24.29
C LYS A 114 -8.48 8.85 23.42
N PRO A 115 -7.83 9.98 23.05
CA PRO A 115 -6.56 9.93 22.34
C PRO A 115 -5.48 9.18 23.13
N ARG A 116 -4.68 8.35 22.45
CA ARG A 116 -3.45 7.76 22.97
C ARG A 116 -2.30 8.75 22.83
N SER A 117 -1.38 8.74 23.78
CA SER A 117 -0.17 9.56 23.76
C SER A 117 0.94 8.96 22.90
N ASP A 118 0.87 7.66 22.64
CA ASP A 118 1.88 6.85 21.97
C ASP A 118 1.33 6.10 20.76
N ASP A 119 2.22 5.73 19.85
CA ASP A 119 1.95 4.85 18.70
C ASP A 119 3.09 3.83 18.57
N ALA A 120 2.78 2.55 18.81
CA ALA A 120 3.74 1.45 18.83
C ALA A 120 4.47 1.20 17.50
N TYR A 121 3.93 1.73 16.39
CA TYR A 121 4.50 1.58 15.06
C TYR A 121 5.06 2.90 14.50
N THR A 122 5.27 3.89 15.36
CA THR A 122 5.91 5.17 15.00
C THR A 122 7.30 5.25 15.62
N PRO A 123 8.31 5.84 14.95
CA PRO A 123 9.63 6.02 15.55
C PRO A 123 9.54 6.75 16.89
N HIS A 124 10.27 6.24 17.88
CA HIS A 124 10.25 6.74 19.27
C HIS A 124 8.88 6.72 19.96
N GLY A 125 7.91 5.98 19.43
CA GLY A 125 6.56 5.88 20.00
C GLY A 125 5.72 7.16 19.85
N ALA A 126 6.09 8.09 18.96
CA ALA A 126 5.44 9.38 18.88
C ALA A 126 3.95 9.26 18.44
N GLY A 127 3.03 9.83 19.20
CA GLY A 127 1.62 9.92 18.81
C GLY A 127 1.39 10.86 17.64
N GLY A 128 0.32 10.62 16.87
CA GLY A 128 -0.19 11.57 15.88
C GLY A 128 0.62 11.69 14.57
N LYS A 129 1.43 10.69 14.22
CA LYS A 129 2.21 10.65 12.96
C LYS A 129 1.49 10.00 11.77
N ARG A 130 0.22 9.66 11.93
CA ARG A 130 -0.67 9.21 10.84
C ARG A 130 -2.07 9.83 11.02
N PRO A 131 -2.84 10.06 9.94
CA PRO A 131 -4.18 10.60 10.05
C PRO A 131 -5.19 9.52 10.47
N ASP A 132 -6.38 9.96 10.87
CA ASP A 132 -7.53 9.07 11.04
C ASP A 132 -7.94 8.50 9.69
N ARG A 133 -8.22 7.20 9.63
CA ARG A 133 -8.56 6.48 8.40
C ARG A 133 -7.48 6.67 7.34
N SER A 134 -6.24 6.40 7.73
CA SER A 134 -5.02 6.54 6.92
C SER A 134 -5.17 6.05 5.49
N VAL A 135 -5.82 4.91 5.26
CA VAL A 135 -6.02 4.38 3.90
C VAL A 135 -6.75 5.38 3.01
N ILE A 136 -7.79 6.03 3.52
CA ILE A 136 -8.57 7.01 2.76
C ILE A 136 -7.72 8.23 2.46
N VAL A 137 -7.10 8.82 3.49
CA VAL A 137 -6.33 10.06 3.36
C VAL A 137 -5.12 9.86 2.45
N TYR A 138 -4.33 8.81 2.68
CA TYR A 138 -3.15 8.53 1.87
C TYR A 138 -3.50 8.17 0.42
N SER A 139 -4.62 7.47 0.18
CA SER A 139 -5.06 7.18 -1.20
C SER A 139 -5.43 8.46 -1.94
N GLN A 140 -6.13 9.38 -1.27
CA GLN A 140 -6.49 10.67 -1.87
C GLN A 140 -5.24 11.52 -2.15
N ARG A 141 -4.26 11.56 -1.24
CA ARG A 141 -2.99 12.27 -1.45
C ARG A 141 -2.13 11.65 -2.54
N ALA A 142 -2.05 10.31 -2.63
CA ALA A 142 -1.37 9.64 -3.74
C ALA A 142 -2.03 9.96 -5.08
N ARG A 143 -3.38 10.02 -5.13
CA ARG A 143 -4.13 10.44 -6.32
C ARG A 143 -3.94 11.92 -6.65
N GLU A 144 -3.81 12.79 -5.65
CA GLU A 144 -3.48 14.20 -5.84
C GLU A 144 -2.05 14.38 -6.39
N ALA A 145 -1.10 13.59 -5.89
CA ALA A 145 0.27 13.57 -6.39
C ALA A 145 0.32 13.13 -7.86
N TYR A 146 -0.40 12.06 -8.21
CA TYR A 146 -0.47 11.53 -9.58
C TYR A 146 -1.85 10.93 -9.92
N LYS A 147 -2.69 11.74 -10.58
CA LYS A 147 -4.09 11.42 -10.88
C LYS A 147 -4.30 10.12 -11.66
N ASP A 148 -3.48 9.88 -12.68
CA ASP A 148 -3.68 8.78 -13.64
C ASP A 148 -2.88 7.52 -13.29
N VAL A 149 -2.25 7.48 -12.12
CA VAL A 149 -1.54 6.28 -11.65
C VAL A 149 -2.55 5.33 -11.01
N PRO A 150 -2.58 4.05 -11.40
CA PRO A 150 -3.41 3.05 -10.75
C PRO A 150 -3.14 2.97 -9.23
N LEU A 151 -4.19 2.78 -8.45
CA LEU A 151 -4.12 2.80 -6.99
C LEU A 151 -4.81 1.57 -6.40
N SER A 152 -4.01 0.75 -5.72
CA SER A 152 -4.45 -0.43 -4.97
C SER A 152 -4.39 -0.16 -3.48
N ILE A 153 -5.43 -0.54 -2.74
CA ILE A 153 -5.46 -0.43 -1.26
C ILE A 153 -5.47 -1.80 -0.62
N GLY A 154 -4.87 -1.92 0.57
CA GLY A 154 -4.80 -3.19 1.29
C GLY A 154 -4.52 -3.03 2.79
N GLY A 155 -4.16 -4.13 3.42
CA GLY A 155 -3.93 -4.20 4.86
C GLY A 155 -5.21 -4.36 5.67
N ILE A 156 -5.07 -4.38 7.01
CA ILE A 156 -6.16 -4.62 7.95
C ILE A 156 -7.27 -3.59 7.79
N GLU A 157 -6.89 -2.32 7.75
CA GLU A 157 -7.81 -1.18 7.67
C GLU A 157 -8.71 -1.24 6.42
N ALA A 158 -8.15 -1.58 5.26
CA ALA A 158 -8.91 -1.75 4.02
C ALA A 158 -9.74 -3.04 4.04
N SER A 159 -9.14 -4.17 4.42
CA SER A 159 -9.76 -5.49 4.40
C SER A 159 -11.04 -5.57 5.24
N LEU A 160 -11.02 -4.97 6.43
CA LEU A 160 -12.18 -4.94 7.33
C LEU A 160 -13.31 -4.03 6.82
N ARG A 161 -12.99 -3.05 5.97
CA ARG A 161 -13.94 -2.06 5.44
C ARG A 161 -14.28 -2.24 3.96
N ARG A 162 -13.96 -3.43 3.40
CA ARG A 162 -14.13 -3.72 1.96
C ARG A 162 -15.59 -3.75 1.49
N ILE A 163 -16.53 -4.02 2.39
CA ILE A 163 -17.98 -3.98 2.15
C ILE A 163 -18.62 -2.96 3.09
N ALA A 164 -19.94 -2.75 2.92
CA ALA A 164 -20.71 -1.97 3.88
C ALA A 164 -20.50 -2.53 5.30
N HIS A 165 -20.21 -1.65 6.24
CA HIS A 165 -19.88 -2.02 7.62
C HIS A 165 -20.42 -0.98 8.59
N TYR A 166 -20.73 -1.42 9.81
CA TYR A 166 -21.01 -0.51 10.90
C TYR A 166 -19.69 0.08 11.42
N ASP A 167 -19.59 1.40 11.43
CA ASP A 167 -18.42 2.13 11.91
C ASP A 167 -18.68 2.64 13.33
N TYR A 168 -18.05 1.97 14.30
CA TYR A 168 -18.17 2.30 15.72
C TYR A 168 -17.81 3.75 16.05
N TRP A 169 -16.86 4.34 15.32
CA TRP A 169 -16.37 5.70 15.58
C TRP A 169 -17.40 6.77 15.25
N SER A 170 -18.15 6.59 14.15
CA SER A 170 -19.17 7.53 13.68
C SER A 170 -20.61 7.09 13.97
N ASP A 171 -20.80 5.92 14.57
CA ASP A 171 -22.12 5.32 14.89
C ASP A 171 -23.05 5.22 13.66
N LYS A 172 -22.49 4.81 12.53
CA LYS A 172 -23.20 4.75 11.24
C LYS A 172 -22.78 3.55 10.42
N VAL A 173 -23.69 3.08 9.56
CA VAL A 173 -23.31 2.17 8.48
C VAL A 173 -22.61 2.97 7.39
N ARG A 174 -21.35 2.63 7.11
CA ARG A 174 -20.57 3.20 6.01
C ARG A 174 -20.56 2.24 4.84
N ARG A 175 -20.46 2.80 3.63
CA ARG A 175 -20.17 2.05 2.40
C ARG A 175 -18.74 1.51 2.41
N SER A 176 -18.38 0.76 1.35
CA SER A 176 -17.01 0.27 1.19
C SER A 176 -15.99 1.42 1.20
N VAL A 177 -14.86 1.20 1.88
CA VAL A 177 -13.72 2.13 1.88
C VAL A 177 -13.19 2.41 0.48
N LEU A 178 -13.38 1.48 -0.47
CA LEU A 178 -12.99 1.62 -1.87
C LEU A 178 -13.57 2.91 -2.49
N MET A 179 -14.83 3.23 -2.17
CA MET A 179 -15.50 4.45 -2.66
C MET A 179 -14.93 5.73 -2.04
N ASP A 180 -14.63 5.72 -0.74
CA ASP A 180 -14.13 6.89 -0.03
C ASP A 180 -12.66 7.17 -0.36
N ALA A 181 -11.85 6.11 -0.50
CA ALA A 181 -10.45 6.17 -0.91
C ALA A 181 -10.29 6.50 -2.40
N LYS A 182 -11.34 6.33 -3.22
CA LYS A 182 -11.29 6.41 -4.69
C LYS A 182 -10.19 5.50 -5.26
N ALA A 183 -10.04 4.31 -4.69
CA ALA A 183 -9.07 3.32 -5.15
C ALA A 183 -9.64 2.52 -6.32
N ASP A 184 -8.77 2.07 -7.20
CA ASP A 184 -9.16 1.28 -8.38
C ASP A 184 -9.38 -0.19 -8.00
N LEU A 185 -8.64 -0.68 -7.00
CA LEU A 185 -8.74 -2.06 -6.52
C LEU A 185 -8.43 -2.14 -5.02
N LEU A 186 -9.10 -3.03 -4.30
CA LEU A 186 -8.81 -3.38 -2.91
C LEU A 186 -8.36 -4.84 -2.85
N VAL A 187 -7.25 -5.11 -2.17
CA VAL A 187 -6.75 -6.47 -1.93
C VAL A 187 -6.93 -6.82 -0.46
N TYR A 188 -7.53 -7.98 -0.16
CA TYR A 188 -7.83 -8.40 1.22
C TYR A 188 -7.36 -9.82 1.53
N GLY A 189 -7.10 -10.07 2.82
CA GLY A 189 -6.52 -11.32 3.31
C GLY A 189 -5.02 -11.42 3.04
N ASN A 190 -4.51 -12.64 2.88
CA ASN A 190 -3.13 -12.88 2.47
C ASN A 190 -2.98 -12.47 1.01
N ALA A 191 -2.30 -11.36 0.76
CA ALA A 191 -2.34 -10.58 -0.48
C ALA A 191 -1.19 -10.87 -1.45
N GLU A 192 -0.22 -11.72 -1.07
CA GLU A 192 1.02 -11.96 -1.81
C GLU A 192 0.73 -12.47 -3.23
N ARG A 193 -0.23 -13.39 -3.39
CA ARG A 193 -0.57 -13.95 -4.71
C ARG A 193 -1.27 -12.93 -5.59
N GLN A 194 -2.20 -12.19 -5.01
CA GLN A 194 -3.04 -11.20 -5.65
C GLN A 194 -2.16 -10.06 -6.16
N ILE A 195 -1.30 -9.51 -5.29
CA ILE A 195 -0.47 -8.36 -5.65
C ILE A 195 0.57 -8.71 -6.72
N VAL A 196 1.11 -9.92 -6.70
CA VAL A 196 2.03 -10.40 -7.74
C VAL A 196 1.30 -10.54 -9.07
N GLU A 197 0.10 -11.12 -9.08
CA GLU A 197 -0.68 -11.26 -10.30
C GLU A 197 -1.08 -9.88 -10.88
N ILE A 198 -1.55 -8.97 -10.02
CA ILE A 198 -1.88 -7.59 -10.40
C ILE A 198 -0.65 -6.89 -11.00
N ALA A 199 0.50 -6.94 -10.32
CA ALA A 199 1.73 -6.29 -10.80
C ALA A 199 2.17 -6.82 -12.16
N HIS A 200 2.13 -8.14 -12.38
CA HIS A 200 2.48 -8.74 -13.67
C HIS A 200 1.48 -8.42 -14.79
N ARG A 201 0.19 -8.31 -14.48
CA ARG A 201 -0.83 -7.88 -15.46
C ARG A 201 -0.65 -6.42 -15.86
N LEU A 202 -0.44 -5.53 -14.89
CA LEU A 202 -0.13 -4.11 -15.17
C LEU A 202 1.18 -3.97 -15.96
N ALA A 203 2.20 -4.78 -15.66
CA ALA A 203 3.45 -4.82 -16.42
C ALA A 203 3.26 -5.23 -17.89
N ARG A 204 2.20 -5.98 -18.19
CA ARG A 204 1.75 -6.33 -19.55
C ARG A 204 0.78 -5.29 -20.14
N ARG A 205 0.63 -4.13 -19.49
CA ARG A 205 -0.24 -3.02 -19.87
C ARG A 205 -1.73 -3.36 -19.85
N GLU A 206 -2.13 -4.36 -19.07
CA GLU A 206 -3.55 -4.56 -18.76
C GLU A 206 -4.03 -3.41 -17.87
N PRO A 207 -5.15 -2.73 -18.18
CA PRO A 207 -5.67 -1.68 -17.32
C PRO A 207 -6.17 -2.26 -15.99
N MET A 208 -5.92 -1.56 -14.87
CA MET A 208 -6.35 -2.04 -13.54
C MET A 208 -7.87 -2.25 -13.46
N SER A 209 -8.66 -1.43 -14.18
CA SER A 209 -10.12 -1.56 -14.31
C SER A 209 -10.60 -2.80 -15.08
N GLY A 210 -9.69 -3.59 -15.65
CA GLY A 210 -10.01 -4.87 -16.29
C GLY A 210 -9.81 -6.08 -15.38
N ILE A 211 -9.19 -5.89 -14.20
CA ILE A 211 -8.76 -6.99 -13.32
C ILE A 211 -9.87 -7.33 -12.32
N HIS A 212 -10.85 -8.14 -12.74
CA HIS A 212 -12.02 -8.51 -11.94
C HIS A 212 -12.06 -10.00 -11.55
N ASP A 213 -11.10 -10.78 -12.03
CA ASP A 213 -11.03 -12.24 -11.88
C ASP A 213 -9.95 -12.71 -10.87
N VAL A 214 -9.23 -11.77 -10.25
CA VAL A 214 -8.25 -12.08 -9.20
C VAL A 214 -9.00 -12.33 -7.89
N ARG A 215 -8.92 -13.56 -7.36
CA ARG A 215 -9.56 -13.90 -6.08
C ARG A 215 -8.92 -13.13 -4.92
N GLY A 216 -9.73 -12.66 -3.98
CA GLY A 216 -9.23 -11.87 -2.85
C GLY A 216 -9.09 -10.37 -3.17
N THR A 217 -9.77 -9.89 -4.21
CA THR A 217 -9.88 -8.46 -4.52
C THR A 217 -11.33 -7.98 -4.49
N ALA A 218 -11.52 -6.69 -4.26
CA ALA A 218 -12.79 -5.98 -4.42
C ALA A 218 -12.59 -4.76 -5.33
N PHE A 219 -13.56 -4.51 -6.19
CA PHE A 219 -13.56 -3.45 -7.21
C PHE A 219 -14.95 -2.78 -7.26
N MET A 220 -15.06 -1.68 -8.00
CA MET A 220 -16.30 -0.94 -8.25
C MET A 220 -16.84 -1.21 -9.65
#